data_AF-A0A9Q4DNY1-F1
#
_entry.id   AF-A0A9Q4DNY1-F1
#
_cell.length_a   1.000
_cell.length_b   1.000
_cell.length_c   1.000
_cell.angle_alpha   90.00
_cell.angle_beta   90.00
_cell.angle_gamma   90.00
#
_symmetry.space_group_name_H-M   'P 1'
#
loop_
_entity.id
_entity.type
_entity.pdbx_description
1 polymer ?
#
loop_
_entity_poly.entity_id
_entity_poly.type
_entity_poly.pdbx_seq_one_letter_code
_entity_poly.pdbx_strand_id
1 'polypeptide(L)'
;MESIKDEFYVGTIHSVKGETHRSTLLLLNSVFEDFSSGNSYNIVELIREYLVGNYQEPYLITDGIKQSETYKALKLAYVALSRPSHLITIGIPKDLADKEFLVDLCNFGWVRYQLEKESIGIIN
;
A
#
# COMPACT_ATOMS: atom_id res chain seq x y z
N MET A 1 -29.63 1.86 24.02
CA MET A 1 -29.31 1.82 22.59
C MET A 1 -27.85 2.21 22.50
N GLU A 2 -26.97 1.22 22.44
CA GLU A 2 -25.52 1.41 22.50
C GLU A 2 -25.08 2.02 21.16
N SER A 3 -24.43 3.18 21.19
CA SER A 3 -23.89 3.77 19.97
C SER A 3 -22.78 2.85 19.48
N ILE A 4 -22.94 2.27 18.30
CA ILE A 4 -21.83 1.64 17.59
C ILE A 4 -20.84 2.76 17.32
N LYS A 5 -19.81 2.88 18.15
CA LYS A 5 -18.62 3.65 17.79
C LYS A 5 -18.00 2.87 16.64
N ASP A 6 -17.89 3.50 15.49
CA ASP A 6 -17.07 2.95 14.41
C ASP A 6 -15.62 2.90 14.92
N GLU A 7 -15.22 1.75 15.47
CA GLU A 7 -13.85 1.52 15.93
C GLU A 7 -12.98 1.25 14.70
N PHE A 8 -11.98 2.10 14.49
CA PHE A 8 -10.90 1.83 13.54
C PHE A 8 -9.67 1.39 14.32
N TYR A 9 -9.01 0.34 13.82
CA TYR A 9 -7.79 -0.19 14.43
C TYR A 9 -6.60 0.20 13.56
N VAL A 10 -5.57 0.75 14.20
CA VAL A 10 -4.28 1.03 13.57
C VAL A 10 -3.28 0.05 14.14
N GLY A 11 -2.60 -0.68 13.27
CA GLY A 11 -1.62 -1.68 13.66
C GLY A 11 -0.61 -1.92 12.56
N THR A 12 0.42 -2.70 12.90
CA THR A 12 1.34 -3.21 11.87
C THR A 12 0.71 -4.41 11.18
N ILE A 13 1.17 -4.76 9.99
CA ILE A 13 0.68 -5.95 9.26
C ILE A 13 0.82 -7.22 10.12
N HIS A 14 1.83 -7.26 10.99
CA HIS A 14 2.06 -8.38 11.89
C HIS A 14 1.07 -8.48 13.06
N SER A 15 0.43 -7.39 13.49
CA SER A 15 -0.50 -7.41 14.64
C SER A 15 -1.90 -7.93 14.31
N VAL A 16 -2.24 -8.02 13.01
CA VAL A 16 -3.59 -8.42 12.53
C VAL A 16 -3.59 -9.79 11.84
N LYS A 17 -2.52 -10.57 12.01
CA LYS A 17 -2.34 -11.85 11.32
C LYS A 17 -3.34 -12.89 11.86
N GLY A 18 -4.24 -13.35 10.99
CA GLY A 18 -5.23 -14.40 11.32
C GLY A 18 -6.65 -13.86 11.51
N GLU A 19 -6.82 -12.54 11.48
CA GLU A 19 -8.13 -11.90 11.55
C GLU A 19 -8.66 -11.60 10.14
N THR A 20 -9.99 -11.51 10.03
CA THR A 20 -10.68 -11.07 8.80
C THR A 20 -11.35 -9.74 9.11
N HIS A 21 -11.16 -8.75 8.24
CA HIS A 21 -11.73 -7.42 8.41
C HIS A 21 -12.77 -7.14 7.32
N ARG A 22 -13.70 -6.21 7.55
CA ARG A 22 -14.59 -5.73 6.49
C ARG A 22 -13.80 -4.97 5.43
N SER A 23 -12.95 -4.05 5.88
CA SER A 23 -12.17 -3.14 5.04
C SER A 23 -10.75 -3.01 5.58
N THR A 24 -9.77 -2.72 4.71
CA THR A 24 -8.38 -2.49 5.10
C THR A 24 -7.78 -1.33 4.30
N LEU A 25 -7.14 -0.39 5.01
CA LEU A 25 -6.27 0.62 4.42
C LEU A 25 -4.81 0.25 4.67
N LEU A 26 -4.07 -0.11 3.62
CA LEU A 26 -2.64 -0.37 3.69
C LEU A 26 -1.86 0.92 3.36
N LEU A 27 -1.12 1.45 4.34
CA LEU A 27 -0.21 2.57 4.12
C LEU A 27 1.13 2.07 3.57
N LEU A 28 1.49 2.51 2.38
CA LEU A 28 2.69 2.10 1.64
C LEU A 28 3.87 3.02 1.96
N ASN A 29 4.28 3.05 3.23
CA ASN A 29 5.37 3.91 3.72
C ASN A 29 6.56 3.13 4.32
N SER A 30 6.58 1.80 4.19
CA SER A 30 7.70 0.98 4.67
C SER A 30 8.94 1.15 3.79
N VAL A 31 10.10 1.12 4.44
CA VAL A 31 11.42 1.14 3.79
C VAL A 31 12.13 -0.16 4.14
N PHE A 32 12.69 -0.80 3.13
CA PHE A 32 13.45 -2.05 3.23
C PHE A 32 14.92 -1.73 3.07
N GLU A 33 15.66 -1.80 4.18
CA GLU A 33 17.09 -1.50 4.22
C GLU A 33 17.89 -2.79 4.33
N ASP A 34 18.88 -2.94 3.44
CA ASP A 34 19.94 -3.91 3.59
C ASP A 34 21.19 -3.21 4.12
N PHE A 35 21.42 -3.30 5.43
CA PHE A 35 22.56 -2.70 6.10
C PHE A 35 23.91 -3.23 5.62
N SER A 36 23.96 -4.40 4.96
CA SER A 36 25.21 -4.97 4.45
C SER A 36 25.67 -4.34 3.15
N SER A 37 24.74 -3.94 2.29
CA SER A 37 25.01 -3.29 1.00
C SER A 37 24.81 -1.78 1.01
N GLY A 38 24.10 -1.25 2.02
CA GLY A 38 23.68 0.16 2.09
C GLY A 38 22.51 0.48 1.15
N ASN A 39 21.90 -0.54 0.53
CA ASN A 39 20.73 -0.36 -0.33
C ASN A 39 19.47 -0.14 0.50
N SER A 40 18.59 0.73 0.00
CA SER A 40 17.31 1.05 0.63
C SER A 40 16.24 1.17 -0.45
N TYR A 41 15.14 0.44 -0.28
CA TYR A 41 14.03 0.43 -1.23
C TYR A 41 12.74 0.82 -0.51
N ASN A 42 11.95 1.71 -1.11
CA ASN A 42 10.61 1.95 -0.62
C ASN A 42 9.68 0.81 -1.06
N ILE A 43 8.71 0.44 -0.21
CA ILE A 43 7.71 -0.58 -0.55
C ILE A 43 7.00 -0.29 -1.88
N VAL A 44 6.70 0.99 -2.18
CA VAL A 44 6.07 1.40 -3.44
C VAL A 44 6.93 1.00 -4.63
N GLU A 45 8.25 1.20 -4.57
CA GLU A 45 9.16 0.81 -5.64
C GLU A 45 9.13 -0.70 -5.87
N LEU A 46 9.10 -1.48 -4.80
CA LEU A 46 9.16 -2.94 -4.85
C LEU A 46 7.88 -3.58 -5.39
N ILE A 47 6.72 -2.96 -5.17
CA ILE A 47 5.42 -3.56 -5.53
C ILE A 47 4.66 -2.79 -6.62
N ARG A 48 5.19 -1.68 -7.15
CA ARG A 48 4.55 -0.81 -8.16
C ARG A 48 3.93 -1.61 -9.31
N GLU A 49 4.73 -2.43 -9.98
CA GLU A 49 4.30 -3.20 -11.15
C GLU A 49 3.13 -4.15 -10.84
N TYR A 50 3.11 -4.72 -9.63
CA TYR A 50 2.05 -5.63 -9.19
C TYR A 50 0.75 -4.88 -8.89
N LEU A 51 0.83 -3.64 -8.42
CA LEU A 51 -0.34 -2.80 -8.17
C LEU A 51 -1.03 -2.35 -9.46
N VAL A 52 -0.29 -2.27 -10.57
CA VAL A 52 -0.80 -1.84 -11.90
C VAL A 52 -1.05 -3.01 -12.86
N GLY A 53 -0.92 -4.25 -12.39
CA GLY A 53 -1.21 -5.44 -13.19
C GLY A 53 -0.08 -5.96 -14.07
N ASN A 54 1.10 -5.34 -14.02
CA ASN A 54 2.30 -5.77 -14.73
C ASN A 54 3.03 -6.85 -13.93
N TYR A 55 2.36 -7.96 -13.65
CA TYR A 55 2.90 -9.02 -12.80
C TYR A 55 4.18 -9.60 -13.38
N GLN A 56 5.25 -9.55 -12.59
CA GLN A 56 6.51 -10.22 -12.89
C GLN A 56 6.79 -11.25 -11.81
N GLU A 57 7.35 -12.37 -12.21
CA GLU A 57 7.83 -13.34 -11.24
C GLU A 57 9.08 -12.80 -10.55
N PRO A 58 9.12 -12.68 -9.20
CA PRO A 58 10.26 -12.04 -8.54
C PRO A 58 11.61 -12.73 -8.79
N TYR A 59 11.61 -14.03 -9.11
CA TYR A 59 12.83 -14.76 -9.44
C TYR A 59 13.49 -14.28 -10.76
N LEU A 60 12.78 -13.52 -11.59
CA LEU A 60 13.32 -12.89 -12.80
C LEU A 60 14.08 -11.59 -12.53
N ILE A 61 13.98 -11.03 -11.31
CA ILE A 61 14.74 -9.85 -10.91
C ILE A 61 16.21 -10.23 -10.77
N THR A 62 17.07 -9.63 -11.60
CA THR A 62 18.51 -9.94 -11.66
C THR A 62 19.31 -9.42 -10.47
N ASP A 63 18.87 -8.32 -9.87
CA ASP A 63 19.43 -7.80 -8.63
C ASP A 63 18.96 -8.65 -7.45
N GLY A 64 19.85 -9.46 -6.89
CA GLY A 64 19.53 -10.38 -5.80
C GLY A 64 19.04 -9.69 -4.51
N ILE A 65 19.47 -8.47 -4.24
CA ILE A 65 19.03 -7.70 -3.07
C ILE A 65 17.61 -7.20 -3.33
N LYS A 66 17.39 -6.55 -4.48
CA LYS A 66 16.05 -6.10 -4.88
C LYS A 66 15.07 -7.27 -4.97
N GLN A 67 15.51 -8.43 -5.45
CA GLN A 67 14.73 -9.66 -5.47
C GLN A 67 14.29 -10.08 -4.06
N SER A 68 15.23 -10.17 -3.12
CA SER A 68 14.95 -10.50 -1.71
C SER A 68 13.95 -9.52 -1.10
N GLU A 69 14.17 -8.21 -1.26
CA GLU A 69 13.29 -7.20 -0.67
C GLU A 69 11.92 -7.19 -1.34
N THR A 70 11.85 -7.45 -2.65
CA THR A 70 10.57 -7.62 -3.37
C THR A 70 9.76 -8.78 -2.81
N TYR A 71 10.38 -9.94 -2.54
CA TYR A 71 9.68 -11.06 -1.89
C TYR A 71 9.10 -10.69 -0.53
N LYS A 72 9.84 -9.95 0.30
CA LYS A 72 9.38 -9.50 1.62
C LYS A 72 8.21 -8.52 1.48
N ALA A 73 8.33 -7.54 0.58
CA ALA A 73 7.30 -6.55 0.32
C ALA A 73 6.00 -7.18 -0.20
N LEU A 74 6.10 -8.09 -1.18
CA LEU A 74 4.95 -8.82 -1.69
C LEU A 74 4.27 -9.69 -0.63
N LYS A 75 5.05 -10.33 0.25
CA LYS A 75 4.50 -11.11 1.36
C LYS A 75 3.73 -10.22 2.34
N LEU A 76 4.24 -9.03 2.66
CA LEU A 76 3.54 -8.07 3.52
C LEU A 76 2.26 -7.56 2.85
N ALA A 77 2.34 -7.16 1.58
CA ALA A 77 1.18 -6.72 0.81
C ALA A 77 0.12 -7.83 0.72
N TYR A 78 0.51 -9.07 0.43
CA TYR A 78 -0.39 -10.21 0.40
C TYR A 78 -1.09 -10.42 1.74
N VAL A 79 -0.34 -10.41 2.86
CA VAL A 79 -0.93 -10.58 4.19
C VAL A 79 -1.99 -9.51 4.45
N ALA A 80 -1.72 -8.24 4.16
CA ALA A 80 -2.64 -7.13 4.41
C ALA A 80 -3.85 -7.13 3.44
N LEU A 81 -3.60 -7.25 2.14
CA LEU A 81 -4.62 -7.14 1.10
C LEU A 81 -5.50 -8.40 0.97
N SER A 82 -5.10 -9.52 1.58
CA SER A 82 -5.92 -10.73 1.68
C SER A 82 -6.88 -10.74 2.89
N ARG A 83 -6.80 -9.77 3.82
CA ARG A 83 -7.67 -9.72 5.02
C ARG A 83 -9.07 -9.15 4.76
N PRO A 84 -9.25 -8.08 3.96
CA PRO A 84 -10.55 -7.47 3.82
C PRO A 84 -11.48 -8.30 2.93
N SER A 85 -12.76 -8.32 3.30
CA SER A 85 -13.80 -9.02 2.53
C SER A 85 -14.58 -8.10 1.58
N HIS A 86 -14.61 -6.79 1.84
CA HIS A 86 -15.47 -5.85 1.10
C HIS A 86 -14.70 -4.69 0.46
N LEU A 87 -13.64 -4.19 1.10
CA LEU A 87 -12.91 -3.02 0.59
C LEU A 87 -11.41 -3.10 0.86
N ILE A 88 -10.64 -2.98 -0.20
CA ILE A 88 -9.19 -2.78 -0.17
C ILE A 88 -8.90 -1.33 -0.51
N THR A 89 -8.10 -0.67 0.33
CA THR A 89 -7.58 0.67 0.06
C THR A 89 -6.07 0.68 0.27
N ILE A 90 -5.36 1.42 -0.56
CA ILE A 90 -3.93 1.71 -0.37
C ILE A 90 -3.73 3.21 -0.18
N GLY A 91 -2.81 3.59 0.71
CA GLY A 91 -2.36 4.96 0.90
C GLY A 91 -0.91 5.09 0.46
N ILE A 92 -0.63 5.93 -0.53
CA ILE A 92 0.70 6.12 -1.10
C ILE A 92 1.24 7.49 -0.67
N PRO A 93 2.47 7.59 -0.14
CA PRO A 93 3.14 8.87 0.11
C PRO A 93 3.17 9.73 -1.16
N LYS A 94 2.90 11.03 -1.01
CA LYS A 94 2.68 11.94 -2.15
C LYS A 94 3.90 12.04 -3.07
N ASP A 95 5.09 11.97 -2.49
CA ASP A 95 6.40 11.97 -3.16
C ASP A 95 6.66 10.71 -3.98
N LEU A 96 5.94 9.61 -3.70
CA LEU A 96 6.05 8.33 -4.40
C LEU A 96 4.88 8.07 -5.37
N ALA A 97 3.88 8.95 -5.35
CA ALA A 97 2.67 8.89 -6.17
C ALA A 97 2.77 9.85 -7.37
N ASP A 98 3.71 9.58 -8.28
CA ASP A 98 3.84 10.34 -9.51
C ASP A 98 2.60 10.19 -10.43
N LYS A 99 2.46 11.11 -11.39
CA LYS A 99 1.26 11.18 -12.24
C LYS A 99 1.07 9.93 -13.10
N GLU A 100 2.15 9.36 -13.62
CA GLU A 100 2.10 8.18 -14.48
C GLU A 100 1.60 6.98 -13.67
N PHE A 101 2.19 6.76 -12.49
CA PHE A 101 1.78 5.70 -11.58
C PHE A 101 0.31 5.81 -11.17
N LEU A 102 -0.18 7.02 -10.88
CA LEU A 102 -1.60 7.24 -10.54
C LEU A 102 -2.53 6.95 -11.72
N VAL A 103 -2.10 7.23 -12.96
CA VAL A 103 -2.87 6.91 -14.17
C VAL A 103 -2.91 5.40 -14.38
N ASP A 104 -1.78 4.71 -14.21
CA ASP A 104 -1.68 3.27 -14.38
C ASP A 104 -2.52 2.51 -13.35
N LEU A 105 -2.54 2.97 -12.10
CA LEU A 105 -3.43 2.45 -11.06
C LEU A 105 -4.91 2.54 -11.50
N CYS A 106 -5.33 3.71 -11.99
CA CYS A 106 -6.70 3.90 -12.47
C CYS A 106 -7.01 3.01 -13.69
N ASN A 107 -6.07 2.89 -14.63
CA ASN A 107 -6.22 2.04 -15.81
C ASN A 107 -6.36 0.56 -15.44
N PHE A 108 -5.67 0.10 -14.39
CA PHE A 108 -5.77 -1.26 -13.89
C PHE A 108 -7.06 -1.54 -13.10
N GLY A 109 -7.77 -0.48 -12.67
CA GLY A 109 -9.08 -0.58 -12.01
C GLY A 109 -9.13 -0.05 -10.58
N TRP A 110 -8.06 0.59 -10.09
CA TRP A 110 -8.11 1.30 -8.81
C TRP A 110 -8.97 2.56 -8.91
N VAL A 111 -9.74 2.85 -7.86
CA VAL A 111 -10.51 4.08 -7.76
C VAL A 111 -9.76 5.07 -6.88
N ARG A 112 -9.40 6.22 -7.45
CA ARG A 112 -8.75 7.29 -6.70
C ARG A 112 -9.78 8.06 -5.86
N TYR A 113 -9.61 8.03 -4.55
CA TYR A 113 -10.32 8.92 -3.63
C TYR A 113 -9.47 10.15 -3.32
N GLN A 114 -10.02 11.33 -3.58
CA GLN A 114 -9.43 12.61 -3.18
C GLN A 114 -10.43 13.34 -2.31
N LEU A 115 -10.03 13.67 -1.07
CA LEU A 115 -10.81 14.59 -0.25
C LEU A 115 -10.75 15.96 -0.93
N GLU A 116 -11.90 16.46 -1.36
CA GLU A 116 -12.03 17.87 -1.67
C GLU A 116 -11.77 18.63 -0.37
N LYS A 117 -10.81 19.56 -0.37
CA LYS A 117 -10.73 20.53 0.71
C LYS A 117 -12.01 21.36 0.58
N GLU A 118 -12.95 21.17 1.50
CA GLU A 118 -13.93 22.22 1.76
C GLU A 118 -13.13 23.48 2.07
N SER A 119 -13.15 24.43 1.14
CA SER A 119 -12.72 25.79 1.39
C SER A 119 -13.70 26.33 2.44
N ILE A 120 -13.34 26.21 3.72
CA ILE A 120 -14.00 26.96 4.79
C ILE A 120 -13.73 28.42 4.44
N GLY A 121 -14.70 29.05 3.79
CA GLY A 121 -14.65 30.45 3.42
C GLY A 121 -14.46 31.27 4.69
N ILE A 122 -13.26 31.81 4.87
CA ILE A 122 -13.08 32.95 5.75
C ILE A 122 -13.78 34.11 5.03
N ILE A 123 -15.02 34.35 5.43
CA ILE A 123 -15.71 35.61 5.20
C ILE A 123 -14.89 36.67 5.94
N ASN A 124 -14.17 37.49 5.19
CA ASN A 124 -13.58 38.74 5.66
C ASN A 124 -14.68 39.74 6.02
#